data_AF-A0AAU8G1W7-F1
#
_entry.id   AF-A0AAU8G1W7-F1
#
_cell.length_a   1.000
_cell.length_b   1.000
_cell.length_c   1.000
_cell.angle_alpha   90.00
_cell.angle_beta   90.00
_cell.angle_gamma   90.00
#
_symmetry.space_group_name_H-M   'P 1'
#
loop_
_entity.id
_entity.type
_entity.pdbx_description
1 polymer ?
#
loop_
_entity_poly.entity_id
_entity_poly.type
_entity_poly.pdbx_seq_one_letter_code
_entity_poly.pdbx_strand_id
1 'polypeptide(L)'
;MTEGRDVADAFPGGTPVRLTVTCRTTRRGGGRRHPVLILPDWSVRTPHDLDLERIAVAMGGYVSCVELADHLVPALREAWLRRRRVVAPEVRPAGRGTWAVRDAVRGCACAGRTYATAGLAAQHLREAGHWARRDDLPERRLAALLTAFDAAARPVGRSAEAVGAVGRPGLERLWDAGVHPARVAAIHAELGIDGRLPESVYLAVATGQVTSAWLHQFADLGPETLAWAATTSAPDEDDGSRRAWLDAGASREAVLALLGGPYGVPHARVLAALLDVSITHAATTLAGWVDAGCAPSPAAIARAARAGGAARPVPPSAAIDSVLTAASAARPDRTQVGLLLVALQSRPATLAVVRRGVSTLDEYLTLTTDRGGD
;
A
#
# COMPACT_ATOMS: atom_id res chain seq x y z
N MET A 1 3.60 -24.70 -7.55
CA MET A 1 4.45 -25.18 -8.67
C MET A 1 4.37 -24.20 -9.85
N THR A 2 4.84 -22.97 -9.65
CA THR A 2 4.81 -21.88 -10.65
C THR A 2 6.21 -21.32 -10.94
N GLU A 3 7.26 -21.94 -10.40
CA GLU A 3 8.65 -21.50 -10.55
C GLU A 3 9.23 -21.70 -11.97
N GLY A 4 8.55 -22.44 -12.86
CA GLY A 4 9.13 -22.81 -14.16
C GLY A 4 9.13 -21.72 -15.24
N ARG A 5 8.26 -20.70 -15.18
CA ARG A 5 8.16 -19.66 -16.23
C ARG A 5 8.85 -18.34 -15.88
N ASP A 6 8.94 -17.97 -14.61
CA ASP A 6 9.66 -16.75 -14.20
C ASP A 6 11.18 -16.85 -14.42
N VAL A 7 11.72 -18.08 -14.50
CA VAL A 7 13.15 -18.33 -14.77
C VAL A 7 13.55 -17.97 -16.20
N ALA A 8 12.63 -18.02 -17.18
CA ALA A 8 12.97 -17.80 -18.59
C ALA A 8 13.38 -16.36 -18.91
N ASP A 9 12.89 -15.39 -18.12
CA ASP A 9 13.21 -13.96 -18.26
C ASP A 9 14.31 -13.50 -17.31
N ALA A 10 14.79 -14.38 -16.43
CA ALA A 10 15.83 -14.08 -15.45
C ALA A 10 17.18 -13.78 -16.11
N PHE A 11 17.44 -14.26 -17.33
CA PHE A 11 18.64 -13.98 -18.12
C PHE A 11 18.27 -13.78 -19.60
N PRO A 12 18.90 -12.85 -20.36
CA PRO A 12 18.57 -12.61 -21.76
C PRO A 12 18.72 -13.88 -22.62
N GLY A 13 17.59 -14.46 -23.01
CA GLY A 13 17.52 -15.59 -23.94
C GLY A 13 18.10 -16.91 -23.41
N GLY A 14 18.50 -16.99 -22.14
CA GLY A 14 19.13 -18.18 -21.55
C GLY A 14 20.50 -18.54 -22.15
N THR A 15 21.13 -17.65 -22.93
CA THR A 15 22.40 -17.90 -23.63
C THR A 15 23.45 -16.89 -23.24
N PRO A 16 24.75 -17.24 -23.16
CA PRO A 16 25.81 -16.32 -22.78
C PRO A 16 25.79 -15.01 -23.59
N VAL A 17 25.91 -13.87 -22.89
CA VAL A 17 26.05 -12.55 -23.52
C VAL A 17 27.52 -12.25 -23.72
N ARG A 18 27.94 -12.12 -24.98
CA ARG A 18 29.30 -11.72 -25.34
C ARG A 18 29.41 -10.21 -25.43
N LEU A 19 30.40 -9.65 -24.74
CA LEU A 19 30.72 -8.23 -24.80
C LEU A 19 32.23 -8.02 -24.87
N THR A 20 32.65 -6.82 -25.26
CA THR A 20 34.07 -6.44 -25.29
C THR A 20 34.31 -5.38 -24.22
N VAL A 21 35.20 -5.67 -23.28
CA VAL A 21 35.61 -4.72 -22.24
C VAL A 21 37.01 -4.21 -22.50
N THR A 22 37.30 -3.02 -21.98
CA THR A 22 38.65 -2.46 -21.93
C THR A 22 39.25 -2.78 -20.57
N CYS A 23 40.15 -3.76 -20.51
CA CYS A 23 40.91 -4.08 -19.30
C CYS A 23 41.89 -2.96 -18.97
N ARG A 24 41.78 -2.43 -17.75
CA ARG A 24 42.66 -1.40 -17.21
C ARG A 24 43.22 -1.85 -15.86
N THR A 25 44.49 -1.54 -15.63
CA THR A 25 45.16 -1.70 -14.34
C THR A 25 45.16 -0.41 -13.49
N THR A 26 44.61 0.68 -14.04
CA THR A 26 44.39 1.95 -13.34
C THR A 26 43.01 2.52 -13.65
N ARG A 27 42.42 3.31 -12.74
CA ARG A 27 41.12 3.97 -12.97
C ARG A 27 41.15 5.00 -14.09
N ARG A 28 42.32 5.60 -14.33
CA ARG A 28 42.58 6.60 -15.37
C ARG A 28 43.74 6.10 -16.22
N GLY A 29 43.48 5.81 -17.49
CA GLY A 29 44.49 5.30 -18.41
C GLY A 29 43.92 4.53 -19.60
N GLY A 30 44.80 4.25 -20.55
CA GLY A 30 44.54 3.32 -21.64
C GLY A 30 44.37 1.90 -21.11
N GLY A 31 43.78 1.03 -21.93
CA GLY A 31 43.58 -0.37 -21.58
C GLY A 31 43.49 -1.24 -22.82
N ARG A 32 43.70 -2.55 -22.65
CA ARG A 32 43.59 -3.51 -23.75
C ARG A 32 42.16 -4.03 -23.83
N ARG A 33 41.62 -4.14 -25.04
CA ARG A 33 40.27 -4.67 -25.25
C ARG A 33 40.33 -6.19 -25.39
N HIS A 34 39.40 -6.89 -24.77
CA HIS A 34 39.24 -8.33 -24.95
C HIS A 34 37.77 -8.74 -24.78
N PRO A 35 37.37 -9.88 -25.36
CA PRO A 35 36.02 -10.40 -25.15
C PRO A 35 35.87 -10.91 -23.71
N VAL A 36 34.66 -10.79 -23.19
CA VAL A 36 34.18 -11.47 -21.98
C VAL A 36 32.79 -12.04 -22.25
N LEU A 37 32.44 -13.10 -21.54
CA LEU A 37 31.11 -13.71 -21.55
C LEU A 37 30.50 -13.55 -20.17
N ILE A 38 29.27 -13.08 -20.11
CA ILE A 38 28.42 -13.22 -18.92
C ILE A 38 27.52 -14.44 -19.18
N LEU A 39 27.61 -15.44 -18.32
CA LEU A 39 26.86 -16.70 -18.43
C LEU A 39 25.47 -16.58 -17.77
N PRO A 40 24.53 -17.50 -18.06
CA PRO A 40 23.19 -17.48 -17.48
C PRO A 40 23.12 -17.57 -15.95
N ASP A 41 24.16 -18.12 -15.32
CA ASP A 41 24.33 -18.17 -13.86
C ASP A 41 24.93 -16.87 -13.29
N TRP A 42 25.06 -15.83 -14.12
CA TRP A 42 25.69 -14.54 -13.81
C TRP A 42 27.19 -14.58 -13.56
N SER A 43 27.87 -15.70 -13.82
CA SER A 43 29.33 -15.77 -13.78
C SER A 43 29.96 -15.07 -15.00
N VAL A 44 31.19 -14.57 -14.82
CA VAL A 44 31.98 -13.91 -15.88
C VAL A 44 33.11 -14.82 -16.32
N ARG A 45 33.17 -15.12 -17.62
CA ARG A 45 34.34 -15.74 -18.25
C ARG A 45 35.15 -14.70 -19.00
N THR A 46 36.44 -14.64 -18.69
CA THR A 46 37.43 -13.73 -19.26
C THR A 46 38.71 -14.53 -19.57
N PRO A 47 39.55 -14.10 -20.52
CA PRO A 47 40.87 -14.70 -20.73
C PRO A 47 41.85 -14.51 -19.57
N HIS A 48 41.49 -13.78 -18.51
CA HIS A 48 42.34 -13.54 -17.35
C HIS A 48 42.03 -14.49 -16.19
N ASP A 49 43.01 -14.70 -15.32
CA ASP A 49 42.82 -15.37 -14.04
C ASP A 49 42.24 -14.37 -13.03
N LEU A 50 40.92 -14.42 -12.82
CA LEU A 50 40.23 -13.51 -11.90
C LEU A 50 40.70 -13.67 -10.45
N ASP A 51 41.17 -14.85 -10.04
CA ASP A 51 41.61 -15.06 -8.66
C ASP A 51 42.97 -14.40 -8.43
N LEU A 52 43.88 -14.49 -9.39
CA LEU A 52 45.13 -13.74 -9.37
C LEU A 52 44.89 -12.22 -9.43
N GLU A 53 43.94 -11.77 -10.26
CA GLU A 53 43.59 -10.35 -10.33
C GLU A 53 42.96 -9.83 -9.03
N ARG A 54 42.14 -10.64 -8.34
CA ARG A 54 41.60 -10.33 -7.01
C ARG A 54 42.69 -10.17 -5.97
N ILE A 55 43.72 -11.03 -5.99
CA ILE A 55 44.90 -10.88 -5.13
C ILE A 55 45.60 -9.54 -5.40
N ALA A 56 45.76 -9.16 -6.68
CA ALA A 56 46.35 -7.87 -7.03
C ALA A 56 45.50 -6.67 -6.54
N VAL A 57 44.17 -6.76 -6.64
CA VAL A 57 43.25 -5.74 -6.09
C VAL A 57 43.33 -5.67 -4.57
N ALA A 58 43.39 -6.81 -3.87
CA ALA A 58 43.55 -6.87 -2.43
C ALA A 58 44.88 -6.24 -1.95
N MET A 59 45.93 -6.31 -2.77
CA MET A 59 47.21 -5.60 -2.55
C MET A 59 47.18 -4.11 -2.90
N GLY A 60 46.00 -3.52 -3.17
CA GLY A 60 45.84 -2.10 -3.48
C GLY A 60 45.90 -1.75 -4.97
N GLY A 61 45.99 -2.75 -5.85
CA GLY A 61 45.87 -2.57 -7.29
C GLY A 61 44.43 -2.27 -7.73
N TYR A 62 44.26 -1.97 -9.01
CA TYR A 62 42.94 -1.88 -9.64
C TYR A 62 42.92 -2.75 -10.88
N VAL A 63 41.85 -3.54 -11.06
CA VAL A 63 41.64 -4.33 -12.26
C VAL A 63 40.18 -4.24 -12.67
N SER A 64 39.92 -3.74 -13.88
CA SER A 64 38.53 -3.54 -14.34
C SER A 64 37.75 -4.83 -14.59
N CYS A 65 38.44 -5.96 -14.80
CA CYS A 65 37.79 -7.28 -14.93
C CYS A 65 37.26 -7.79 -13.60
N VAL A 66 37.97 -7.53 -12.50
CA VAL A 66 37.49 -7.77 -11.13
C VAL A 66 36.32 -6.83 -10.82
N GLU A 67 36.44 -5.53 -11.10
CA GLU A 67 35.31 -4.58 -10.94
C GLU A 67 34.07 -5.00 -11.74
N LEU A 68 34.28 -5.54 -12.95
CA LEU A 68 33.20 -6.09 -13.76
C LEU A 68 32.52 -7.27 -13.07
N ALA A 69 33.30 -8.29 -12.70
CA ALA A 69 32.80 -9.54 -12.16
C ALA A 69 32.17 -9.38 -10.77
N ASP A 70 32.81 -8.62 -9.89
CA ASP A 70 32.47 -8.59 -8.47
C ASP A 70 31.52 -7.44 -8.11
N HIS A 71 31.35 -6.44 -8.99
CA HIS A 71 30.46 -5.30 -8.73
C HIS A 71 29.47 -5.00 -9.87
N LEU A 72 29.94 -4.78 -11.10
CA LEU A 72 29.05 -4.39 -12.20
C LEU A 72 28.06 -5.49 -12.61
N VAL A 73 28.48 -6.76 -12.64
CA VAL A 73 27.59 -7.89 -13.01
C VAL A 73 26.53 -8.16 -11.94
N PRO A 74 26.84 -8.16 -10.63
CA PRO A 74 25.82 -8.17 -9.59
C PRO A 74 24.81 -7.00 -9.70
N ALA A 75 25.29 -5.77 -9.91
CA ALA A 75 24.40 -4.61 -10.10
C ALA A 75 23.55 -4.72 -11.39
N LEU A 76 24.15 -5.24 -12.47
CA LEU A 76 23.47 -5.54 -13.72
C LEU A 76 22.36 -6.57 -13.51
N ARG A 77 22.60 -7.62 -12.73
CA ARG A 77 21.60 -8.64 -12.39
C ARG A 77 20.37 -8.00 -11.75
N GLU A 78 20.58 -7.22 -10.70
CA GLU A 78 19.47 -6.60 -9.97
C GLU A 78 18.68 -5.62 -10.86
N ALA A 79 19.38 -4.80 -11.65
CA ALA A 79 18.76 -3.90 -12.61
C ALA A 79 18.00 -4.66 -13.71
N TRP A 80 18.57 -5.75 -14.21
CA TRP A 80 17.99 -6.59 -15.26
C TRP A 80 16.71 -7.26 -14.80
N LEU A 81 16.72 -7.90 -13.63
CA LEU A 81 15.55 -8.59 -13.09
C LEU A 81 14.36 -7.64 -12.93
N ARG A 82 14.59 -6.38 -12.54
CA ARG A 82 13.55 -5.34 -12.45
C ARG A 82 13.14 -4.79 -13.81
N ARG A 83 14.08 -4.68 -14.75
CA ARG A 83 13.78 -4.33 -16.15
C ARG A 83 12.89 -5.38 -16.82
N ARG A 84 13.11 -6.66 -16.50
CA ARG A 84 12.29 -7.80 -16.94
C ARG A 84 11.09 -8.09 -16.05
N ARG A 85 11.00 -7.42 -14.89
CA ARG A 85 9.89 -7.52 -13.92
C ARG A 85 9.73 -8.91 -13.32
N VAL A 86 10.82 -9.68 -13.30
CA VAL A 86 10.88 -11.03 -12.73
C VAL A 86 10.76 -10.97 -11.21
N VAL A 87 11.23 -9.88 -10.61
CA VAL A 87 11.06 -9.62 -9.18
C VAL A 87 9.89 -8.66 -8.95
N ALA A 88 9.27 -8.80 -7.78
CA ALA A 88 8.18 -7.93 -7.37
C ALA A 88 8.61 -6.45 -7.37
N PRO A 89 7.73 -5.52 -7.77
CA PRO A 89 8.04 -4.11 -7.74
C PRO A 89 8.20 -3.61 -6.30
N GLU A 90 9.40 -3.11 -5.97
CA GLU A 90 9.76 -2.58 -4.64
C GLU A 90 9.24 -1.13 -4.46
N VAL A 91 7.95 -0.94 -4.72
CA VAL A 91 7.24 0.34 -4.58
C VAL A 91 6.09 0.21 -3.60
N ARG A 92 5.69 1.33 -2.99
CA ARG A 92 4.58 1.39 -2.03
C ARG A 92 3.83 2.71 -2.16
N PRO A 93 2.55 2.77 -1.76
CA PRO A 93 1.89 4.06 -1.57
C PRO A 93 2.58 4.89 -0.50
N ALA A 94 2.60 6.20 -0.71
CA ALA A 94 3.15 7.21 0.21
C ALA A 94 2.06 8.19 0.69
N GLY A 95 0.78 7.86 0.49
CA GLY A 95 -0.36 8.70 0.82
C GLY A 95 -0.70 9.71 -0.28
N ARG A 96 -1.92 10.29 -0.21
CA ARG A 96 -2.44 11.29 -1.17
C ARG A 96 -2.31 10.87 -2.65
N GLY A 97 -2.47 9.57 -2.93
CA GLY A 97 -2.35 9.03 -4.29
C GLY A 97 -0.92 8.97 -4.84
N THR A 98 0.11 9.22 -4.02
CA THR A 98 1.52 9.16 -4.43
C THR A 98 2.16 7.83 -4.09
N TRP A 99 3.29 7.54 -4.74
CA TRP A 99 4.06 6.31 -4.61
C TRP A 99 5.51 6.61 -4.25
N ALA A 100 6.17 5.70 -3.55
CA ALA A 100 7.58 5.79 -3.21
C ALA A 100 8.28 4.45 -3.46
N VAL A 101 9.59 4.50 -3.67
CA VAL A 101 10.45 3.31 -3.59
C VAL A 101 10.50 2.85 -2.14
N ARG A 102 10.42 1.53 -1.90
CA ARG A 102 10.43 0.96 -0.55
C ARG A 102 11.77 1.20 0.15
N ASP A 103 12.87 0.79 -0.50
CA ASP A 103 14.23 0.91 0.02
C ASP A 103 14.98 2.00 -0.73
N ALA A 104 14.77 3.24 -0.29
CA ALA A 104 15.34 4.40 -0.96
C ALA A 104 16.88 4.46 -0.81
N VAL A 105 17.57 4.75 -1.92
CA VAL A 105 19.03 4.76 -1.99
C VAL A 105 19.57 6.16 -1.68
N ARG A 106 20.51 6.27 -0.74
CA ARG A 106 21.17 7.54 -0.40
C ARG A 106 21.85 8.15 -1.64
N GLY A 107 21.66 9.44 -1.85
CA GLY A 107 22.22 10.14 -3.02
C GLY A 107 21.46 9.90 -4.33
N CYS A 108 20.42 9.05 -4.31
CA CYS A 108 19.50 8.85 -5.43
C CYS A 108 18.26 9.73 -5.28
N ALA A 109 17.62 10.07 -6.41
CA ALA A 109 16.42 10.91 -6.42
C ALA A 109 15.28 10.31 -5.57
N CYS A 110 15.21 8.99 -5.43
CA CYS A 110 14.20 8.31 -4.62
C CYS A 110 14.30 8.55 -3.10
N ALA A 111 15.44 9.04 -2.59
CA ALA A 111 15.63 9.27 -1.14
C ALA A 111 14.67 10.31 -0.53
N GLY A 112 14.21 11.28 -1.32
CA GLY A 112 13.33 12.36 -0.86
C GLY A 112 12.14 12.63 -1.77
N ARG A 113 11.89 11.76 -2.75
CA ARG A 113 10.88 11.98 -3.80
C ARG A 113 9.76 10.95 -3.72
N THR A 114 8.54 11.43 -3.89
CA THR A 114 7.39 10.60 -4.25
C THR A 114 7.05 10.78 -5.74
N TYR A 115 6.33 9.81 -6.29
CA TYR A 115 5.97 9.70 -7.69
C TYR A 115 4.44 9.74 -7.81
N ALA A 116 3.93 10.28 -8.90
CA ALA A 116 2.48 10.37 -9.12
C ALA A 116 1.81 9.01 -9.33
N THR A 117 2.56 7.99 -9.79
CA THR A 117 2.03 6.64 -10.07
C THR A 117 3.05 5.57 -9.68
N ALA A 118 2.56 4.35 -9.45
CA ALA A 118 3.40 3.17 -9.27
C ALA A 118 4.30 2.93 -10.49
N GLY A 119 3.80 3.20 -11.71
CA GLY A 119 4.55 3.10 -12.96
C GLY A 119 5.82 3.96 -12.98
N LEU A 120 5.71 5.21 -12.55
CA LEU A 120 6.85 6.14 -12.49
C LEU A 120 7.87 5.72 -11.42
N ALA A 121 7.39 5.28 -10.24
CA ALA A 121 8.28 4.78 -9.19
C ALA A 121 9.02 3.51 -9.65
N ALA A 122 8.31 2.56 -10.28
CA ALA A 122 8.89 1.33 -10.80
C ALA A 122 9.80 1.59 -12.00
N GLN A 123 9.51 2.60 -12.83
CA GLN A 123 10.41 3.03 -13.91
C GLN A 123 11.76 3.48 -13.37
N HIS A 124 11.77 4.28 -12.31
CA HIS A 124 13.01 4.71 -11.69
C HIS A 124 13.88 3.53 -11.21
N LEU A 125 13.25 2.48 -10.65
CA LEU A 125 13.96 1.25 -10.25
C LEU A 125 14.56 0.46 -11.41
N ARG A 126 14.20 0.77 -12.66
CA ARG A 126 14.75 0.13 -13.88
C ARG A 126 15.87 0.94 -14.52
N GLU A 127 16.15 2.14 -14.01
CA GLU A 127 17.18 3.04 -14.53
C GLU A 127 18.56 2.64 -14.01
N ALA A 128 19.57 2.66 -14.89
CA ALA A 128 20.96 2.39 -14.52
C ALA A 128 21.44 3.33 -13.39
N GLY A 129 21.00 4.59 -13.42
CA GLY A 129 21.38 5.59 -12.41
C GLY A 129 20.92 5.25 -10.99
N HIS A 130 19.86 4.46 -10.80
CA HIS A 130 19.45 4.03 -9.46
C HIS A 130 20.47 3.04 -8.89
N TRP A 131 20.75 1.97 -9.62
CA TRP A 131 21.65 0.88 -9.23
C TRP A 131 23.11 1.33 -9.16
N ALA A 132 23.53 2.18 -10.10
CA ALA A 132 24.85 2.79 -10.07
C ALA A 132 25.09 3.58 -8.78
N ARG A 133 24.07 4.29 -8.25
CA ARG A 133 24.20 4.99 -6.96
C ARG A 133 24.16 4.04 -5.77
N ARG A 134 23.35 2.98 -5.84
CA ARG A 134 23.23 1.98 -4.77
C ARG A 134 24.56 1.29 -4.50
N ASP A 135 25.26 0.93 -5.57
CA ASP A 135 26.47 0.12 -5.51
C ASP A 135 27.77 0.93 -5.74
N ASP A 136 27.68 2.27 -5.79
CA ASP A 136 28.79 3.21 -6.06
C ASP A 136 29.56 2.92 -7.37
N LEU A 137 28.82 2.71 -8.46
CA LEU A 137 29.34 2.32 -9.76
C LEU A 137 29.25 3.43 -10.82
N PRO A 138 30.08 3.39 -11.87
CA PRO A 138 29.96 4.30 -13.00
C PRO A 138 28.67 4.03 -13.81
N GLU A 139 27.68 4.93 -13.72
CA GLU A 139 26.37 4.80 -14.39
C GLU A 139 26.49 4.48 -15.89
N ARG A 140 27.40 5.15 -16.61
CA ARG A 140 27.62 4.93 -18.05
C ARG A 140 27.99 3.48 -18.37
N ARG A 141 28.75 2.80 -17.50
CA ARG A 141 29.17 1.41 -17.72
C ARG A 141 27.99 0.45 -17.50
N LEU A 142 27.23 0.66 -16.43
CA LEU A 142 26.04 -0.14 -16.15
C LEU A 142 24.97 0.03 -17.25
N ALA A 143 24.76 1.27 -17.72
CA ALA A 143 23.85 1.56 -18.82
C ALA A 143 24.26 0.83 -20.12
N ALA A 144 25.55 0.82 -20.46
CA ALA A 144 26.06 0.10 -21.63
C ALA A 144 25.84 -1.42 -21.53
N LEU A 145 26.02 -2.01 -20.34
CA LEU A 145 25.74 -3.42 -20.10
C LEU A 145 24.25 -3.74 -20.25
N LEU A 146 23.37 -2.91 -19.68
CA LEU A 146 21.92 -3.05 -19.81
C LEU A 146 21.47 -2.98 -21.28
N THR A 147 22.03 -2.06 -22.07
CA THR A 147 21.76 -1.99 -23.52
C THR A 147 22.19 -3.26 -24.24
N ALA A 148 23.34 -3.85 -23.91
CA ALA A 148 23.78 -5.11 -24.50
C ALA A 148 22.84 -6.27 -24.13
N PHE A 149 22.34 -6.30 -22.89
CA PHE A 149 21.38 -7.31 -22.42
C PHE A 149 20.01 -7.15 -23.09
N ASP A 150 19.52 -5.91 -23.26
CA ASP A 150 18.29 -5.66 -24.00
C ASP A 150 18.36 -6.16 -25.44
N ALA A 151 19.48 -5.92 -26.12
CA ALA A 151 19.68 -6.38 -27.49
C ALA A 151 19.70 -7.91 -27.63
N ALA A 152 20.11 -8.62 -26.58
CA ALA A 152 20.11 -10.09 -26.53
C ALA A 152 18.78 -10.69 -26.08
N ALA A 153 17.86 -9.89 -25.53
CA ALA A 153 16.63 -10.38 -24.95
C ALA A 153 15.47 -10.44 -25.95
N ARG A 154 14.58 -11.42 -25.73
CA ARG A 154 13.30 -11.50 -26.43
C ARG A 154 12.27 -10.56 -25.78
N PRO A 155 11.27 -10.06 -26.52
CA PRO A 155 10.15 -9.35 -25.91
C PRO A 155 9.39 -10.24 -24.91
N VAL A 156 8.92 -9.67 -23.79
CA VAL A 156 8.01 -10.38 -22.88
C VAL A 156 6.62 -10.45 -23.52
N GLY A 157 6.13 -11.67 -23.73
CA GLY A 157 4.78 -11.90 -24.25
C GLY A 157 3.69 -11.47 -23.27
N ARG A 158 2.58 -10.95 -23.80
CA ARG A 158 1.34 -10.78 -23.02
C ARG A 158 0.53 -12.06 -23.14
N SER A 159 0.46 -12.83 -22.06
CA SER A 159 -0.31 -14.08 -22.09
C SER A 159 -1.81 -13.79 -22.22
N ALA A 160 -2.54 -14.70 -22.85
CA ALA A 160 -3.98 -14.56 -23.05
C ALA A 160 -4.72 -14.53 -21.70
N GLU A 161 -4.23 -15.29 -20.72
CA GLU A 161 -4.75 -15.35 -19.36
C GLU A 161 -4.61 -14.00 -18.66
N ALA A 162 -3.44 -13.36 -18.74
CA ALA A 162 -3.24 -12.04 -18.15
C ALA A 162 -4.12 -10.96 -18.82
N VAL A 163 -4.27 -11.03 -20.14
CA VAL A 163 -5.18 -10.13 -20.88
C VAL A 163 -6.64 -10.39 -20.50
N GLY A 164 -7.03 -11.66 -20.28
CA GLY A 164 -8.36 -12.04 -19.81
C GLY A 164 -8.66 -11.49 -18.42
N ALA A 165 -7.68 -11.54 -17.52
CA ALA A 165 -7.79 -11.19 -16.11
C ALA A 165 -8.00 -9.68 -15.81
N VAL A 166 -7.40 -8.79 -16.62
CA VAL A 166 -7.43 -7.33 -16.36
C VAL A 166 -7.74 -6.49 -17.61
N GLY A 167 -7.78 -7.11 -18.80
CA GLY A 167 -7.85 -6.41 -20.07
C GLY A 167 -6.52 -5.80 -20.50
N ARG A 168 -6.34 -5.59 -21.82
CA ARG A 168 -5.08 -5.08 -22.37
C ARG A 168 -4.64 -3.72 -21.78
N PRO A 169 -5.50 -2.70 -21.63
CA PRO A 169 -5.08 -1.42 -21.06
C PRO A 169 -4.61 -1.53 -19.59
N GLY A 170 -5.31 -2.33 -18.78
CA GLY A 170 -4.92 -2.55 -17.38
C GLY A 170 -3.63 -3.35 -17.27
N LEU A 171 -3.41 -4.32 -18.18
CA LEU A 171 -2.18 -5.09 -18.23
C LEU A 171 -0.97 -4.20 -18.57
N GLU A 172 -1.12 -3.23 -19.48
CA GLU A 172 -0.02 -2.29 -19.76
C GLU A 172 0.26 -1.36 -18.57
N ARG A 173 -0.76 -0.89 -17.84
CA ARG A 173 -0.54 -0.11 -16.61
C ARG A 173 0.16 -0.93 -15.52
N LEU A 174 -0.20 -2.21 -15.36
CA LEU A 174 0.48 -3.13 -14.46
C LEU A 174 1.92 -3.41 -14.90
N TRP A 175 2.14 -3.58 -16.21
CA TRP A 175 3.48 -3.69 -16.77
C TRP A 175 4.32 -2.44 -16.47
N ASP A 176 3.79 -1.25 -16.64
CA ASP A 176 4.49 -0.01 -16.31
C ASP A 176 4.83 0.06 -14.82
N ALA A 177 3.87 -0.34 -13.96
CA ALA A 177 4.03 -0.50 -12.51
C ALA A 177 5.01 -1.62 -12.09
N GLY A 178 5.56 -2.37 -13.05
CA GLY A 178 6.58 -3.37 -12.80
C GLY A 178 6.05 -4.76 -12.50
N VAL A 179 4.78 -5.04 -12.79
CA VAL A 179 4.15 -6.36 -12.58
C VAL A 179 4.23 -7.19 -13.86
N HIS A 180 4.80 -8.39 -13.78
CA HIS A 180 4.93 -9.31 -14.90
C HIS A 180 3.58 -9.91 -15.33
N PRO A 181 3.29 -10.14 -16.64
CA PRO A 181 2.05 -10.77 -17.06
C PRO A 181 1.83 -12.16 -16.47
N ALA A 182 2.90 -12.96 -16.30
CA ALA A 182 2.79 -14.26 -15.64
C ALA A 182 2.36 -14.12 -14.18
N ARG A 183 2.83 -13.08 -13.47
CA ARG A 183 2.42 -12.79 -12.10
C ARG A 183 0.96 -12.35 -12.03
N VAL A 184 0.47 -11.55 -12.99
CA VAL A 184 -0.96 -11.20 -13.10
C VAL A 184 -1.81 -12.46 -13.25
N ALA A 185 -1.44 -13.37 -14.16
CA ALA A 185 -2.15 -14.63 -14.37
C ALA A 185 -2.11 -15.52 -13.11
N ALA A 186 -0.96 -15.60 -12.44
CA ALA A 186 -0.83 -16.36 -11.19
C ALA A 186 -1.72 -15.82 -10.07
N ILE A 187 -1.70 -14.50 -9.82
CA ILE A 187 -2.55 -13.85 -8.81
C ILE A 187 -4.02 -14.08 -9.14
N HIS A 188 -4.41 -13.95 -10.42
CA HIS A 188 -5.80 -14.16 -10.83
C HIS A 188 -6.26 -15.60 -10.55
N ALA A 189 -5.43 -16.59 -10.89
CA ALA A 189 -5.72 -18.00 -10.64
C ALA A 189 -5.75 -18.32 -9.13
N GLU A 190 -4.85 -17.73 -8.33
CA GLU A 190 -4.84 -17.87 -6.87
C GLU A 190 -6.14 -17.34 -6.22
N LEU A 191 -6.70 -16.25 -6.75
CA LEU A 191 -7.93 -15.67 -6.22
C LEU A 191 -9.18 -16.47 -6.60
N GLY A 192 -9.14 -17.24 -7.71
CA GLY A 192 -10.23 -18.11 -8.14
C GLY A 192 -11.51 -17.37 -8.55
N ILE A 193 -11.40 -16.13 -9.02
CA ILE A 193 -12.55 -15.28 -9.37
C ILE A 193 -12.79 -15.29 -10.86
N ASP A 194 -14.05 -15.43 -11.25
CA ASP A 194 -14.45 -15.29 -12.64
C ASP A 194 -14.48 -13.82 -13.11
N GLY A 195 -14.01 -13.61 -14.33
CA GLY A 195 -14.09 -12.31 -15.00
C GLY A 195 -12.91 -11.37 -14.71
N ARG A 196 -13.08 -10.10 -15.07
CA ARG A 196 -12.00 -9.11 -14.97
C ARG A 196 -11.98 -8.45 -13.60
N LEU A 197 -10.77 -8.27 -13.07
CA LEU A 197 -10.54 -7.48 -11.85
C LEU A 197 -9.86 -6.14 -12.18
N PRO A 198 -10.08 -5.11 -11.36
CA PRO A 198 -9.33 -3.86 -11.46
C PRO A 198 -7.83 -4.06 -11.22
N GLU A 199 -7.00 -3.26 -11.90
CA GLU A 199 -5.54 -3.30 -11.75
C GLU A 199 -5.05 -3.10 -10.32
N SER A 200 -5.80 -2.34 -9.51
CA SER A 200 -5.44 -2.07 -8.12
C SER A 200 -5.33 -3.33 -7.27
N VAL A 201 -6.13 -4.37 -7.57
CA VAL A 201 -6.07 -5.67 -6.89
C VAL A 201 -4.72 -6.33 -7.14
N TYR A 202 -4.34 -6.47 -8.41
CA TYR A 202 -3.07 -7.08 -8.79
C TYR A 202 -1.87 -6.29 -8.27
N LEU A 203 -1.95 -4.96 -8.33
CA LEU A 203 -0.87 -4.11 -7.85
C LEU A 203 -0.66 -4.24 -6.34
N ALA A 204 -1.74 -4.28 -5.56
CA ALA A 204 -1.66 -4.44 -4.11
C ALA A 204 -1.04 -5.79 -3.72
N VAL A 205 -1.43 -6.87 -4.39
CA VAL A 205 -0.82 -8.19 -4.17
C VAL A 205 0.65 -8.24 -4.64
N ALA A 206 0.93 -7.72 -5.84
CA ALA A 206 2.27 -7.76 -6.42
C ALA A 206 3.29 -6.91 -5.64
N THR A 207 2.86 -5.83 -5.00
CA THR A 207 3.70 -5.00 -4.11
C THR A 207 3.71 -5.51 -2.66
N GLY A 208 2.98 -6.59 -2.35
CA GLY A 208 2.92 -7.17 -1.01
C GLY A 208 2.20 -6.31 0.02
N GLN A 209 1.26 -5.46 -0.40
CA GLN A 209 0.39 -4.71 0.52
C GLN A 209 -0.67 -5.62 1.15
N VAL A 210 -1.13 -6.62 0.38
CA VAL A 210 -2.07 -7.66 0.80
C VAL A 210 -1.63 -8.99 0.22
N THR A 211 -2.06 -10.08 0.84
CA THR A 211 -1.87 -11.43 0.28
C THR A 211 -3.10 -11.86 -0.51
N SER A 212 -2.92 -12.73 -1.51
CA SER A 212 -4.04 -13.35 -2.22
C SER A 212 -4.96 -14.13 -1.27
N ALA A 213 -4.38 -14.79 -0.26
CA ALA A 213 -5.10 -15.54 0.76
C ALA A 213 -6.04 -14.64 1.58
N TRP A 214 -5.54 -13.47 2.02
CA TRP A 214 -6.37 -12.50 2.74
C TRP A 214 -7.49 -11.92 1.85
N LEU A 215 -7.20 -11.62 0.58
CA LEU A 215 -8.22 -11.10 -0.34
C LEU A 215 -9.31 -12.12 -0.69
N HIS A 216 -9.02 -13.41 -0.60
CA HIS A 216 -9.97 -14.47 -0.96
C HIS A 216 -11.25 -14.40 -0.11
N GLN A 217 -11.18 -13.86 1.10
CA GLN A 217 -12.36 -13.62 1.95
C GLN A 217 -13.36 -12.61 1.38
N PHE A 218 -13.05 -11.89 0.29
CA PHE A 218 -13.95 -10.94 -0.37
C PHE A 218 -14.33 -11.37 -1.79
N ALA A 219 -13.90 -12.56 -2.23
CA ALA A 219 -14.04 -13.02 -3.62
C ALA A 219 -15.51 -13.09 -4.09
N ASP A 220 -16.40 -13.54 -3.21
CA ASP A 220 -17.86 -13.65 -3.41
C ASP A 220 -18.60 -12.30 -3.38
N LEU A 221 -17.95 -11.22 -2.88
CA LEU A 221 -18.54 -9.88 -2.81
C LEU A 221 -18.27 -9.04 -4.07
N GLY A 222 -17.63 -9.63 -5.07
CA GLY A 222 -17.43 -9.06 -6.39
C GLY A 222 -16.22 -8.13 -6.55
N PRO A 223 -15.91 -7.73 -7.80
CA PRO A 223 -14.65 -7.04 -8.14
C PRO A 223 -14.46 -5.68 -7.46
N GLU A 224 -15.53 -4.93 -7.24
CA GLU A 224 -15.45 -3.61 -6.59
C GLU A 224 -15.08 -3.72 -5.11
N THR A 225 -15.60 -4.73 -4.42
CA THR A 225 -15.31 -4.96 -3.00
C THR A 225 -13.88 -5.43 -2.81
N LEU A 226 -13.40 -6.32 -3.67
CA LEU A 226 -12.00 -6.74 -3.71
C LEU A 226 -11.06 -5.56 -3.96
N ALA A 227 -11.37 -4.70 -4.94
CA ALA A 227 -10.55 -3.54 -5.26
C ALA A 227 -10.51 -2.52 -4.10
N TRP A 228 -11.62 -2.36 -3.39
CA TRP A 228 -11.66 -1.57 -2.17
C TRP A 228 -10.83 -2.21 -1.05
N ALA A 229 -10.98 -3.51 -0.79
CA ALA A 229 -10.22 -4.23 0.23
C ALA A 229 -8.71 -4.16 -0.04
N ALA A 230 -8.30 -4.37 -1.29
CA ALA A 230 -6.91 -4.33 -1.72
C ALA A 230 -6.25 -2.95 -1.56
N THR A 231 -7.01 -1.86 -1.66
CA THR A 231 -6.45 -0.49 -1.64
C THR A 231 -6.57 0.22 -0.29
N THR A 232 -7.28 -0.38 0.67
CA THR A 232 -7.55 0.25 1.97
C THR A 232 -7.16 -0.62 3.17
N SER A 233 -6.45 -1.73 2.94
CA SER A 233 -5.92 -2.60 3.98
C SER A 233 -4.81 -1.93 4.79
N ALA A 234 -4.71 -2.25 6.07
CA ALA A 234 -3.56 -1.92 6.92
C ALA A 234 -2.65 -3.16 7.14
N PRO A 235 -1.33 -2.99 7.37
CA PRO A 235 -0.38 -4.10 7.53
C PRO A 235 -0.68 -5.03 8.72
N ASP A 236 -1.39 -4.52 9.73
CA ASP A 236 -1.68 -5.20 11.00
C ASP A 236 -3.19 -5.39 11.24
N GLU A 237 -4.00 -5.37 10.17
CA GLU A 237 -5.45 -5.53 10.27
C GLU A 237 -5.80 -6.96 10.69
N ASP A 238 -6.68 -7.10 11.69
CA ASP A 238 -7.20 -8.38 12.17
C ASP A 238 -7.93 -9.15 11.05
N ASP A 239 -7.67 -10.45 10.98
CA ASP A 239 -8.23 -11.34 9.97
C ASP A 239 -9.75 -11.49 10.20
N GLY A 240 -10.54 -10.73 9.42
CA GLY A 240 -11.98 -10.93 9.29
C GLY A 240 -12.86 -9.81 9.82
N SER A 241 -12.33 -8.83 10.57
CA SER A 241 -13.11 -7.71 11.09
C SER A 241 -13.85 -6.92 9.99
N ARG A 242 -13.16 -6.67 8.86
CA ARG A 242 -13.75 -6.04 7.67
C ARG A 242 -14.85 -6.87 7.03
N ARG A 243 -14.63 -8.19 6.91
CA ARG A 243 -15.61 -9.12 6.34
C ARG A 243 -16.87 -9.18 7.20
N ALA A 244 -16.71 -9.28 8.52
CA ALA A 244 -17.82 -9.31 9.46
C ALA A 244 -18.72 -8.06 9.36
N TRP A 245 -18.13 -6.88 9.16
CA TRP A 245 -18.89 -5.65 8.95
C TRP A 245 -19.66 -5.63 7.61
N LEU A 246 -19.04 -6.11 6.54
CA LEU A 246 -19.69 -6.22 5.23
C LEU A 246 -20.84 -7.22 5.26
N ASP A 247 -20.65 -8.38 5.88
CA ASP A 247 -21.71 -9.39 6.07
C ASP A 247 -22.87 -8.86 6.93
N ALA A 248 -22.58 -7.94 7.87
CA ALA A 248 -23.58 -7.23 8.65
C ALA A 248 -24.30 -6.12 7.87
N GLY A 249 -23.94 -5.89 6.61
CA GLY A 249 -24.56 -4.90 5.72
C GLY A 249 -24.04 -3.47 5.90
N ALA A 250 -22.88 -3.27 6.55
CA ALA A 250 -22.27 -1.95 6.65
C ALA A 250 -21.73 -1.47 5.29
N SER A 251 -21.81 -0.17 5.03
CA SER A 251 -21.20 0.41 3.82
C SER A 251 -19.67 0.41 3.93
N ARG A 252 -18.98 0.35 2.78
CA ARG A 252 -17.50 0.42 2.70
C ARG A 252 -16.92 1.63 3.46
N GLU A 253 -17.57 2.78 3.36
CA GLU A 253 -17.18 4.00 4.09
C GLU A 253 -17.31 3.83 5.61
N ALA A 254 -18.44 3.29 6.08
CA ALA A 254 -18.63 3.01 7.49
C ALA A 254 -17.62 1.99 8.01
N VAL A 255 -17.28 0.96 7.23
CA VAL A 255 -16.25 -0.01 7.65
C VAL A 255 -14.91 0.67 7.86
N LEU A 256 -14.48 1.55 6.94
CA LEU A 256 -13.19 2.26 7.10
C LEU A 256 -13.14 3.12 8.37
N ALA A 257 -14.24 3.80 8.71
CA ALA A 257 -14.33 4.59 9.94
C ALA A 257 -14.34 3.70 11.21
N LEU A 258 -14.91 2.50 11.13
CA LEU A 258 -15.04 1.57 12.25
C LEU A 258 -13.78 0.72 12.49
N LEU A 259 -12.95 0.51 11.47
CA LEU A 259 -11.72 -0.29 11.59
C LEU A 259 -10.72 0.37 12.54
N GLY A 260 -10.20 -0.40 13.51
CA GLY A 260 -9.33 0.09 14.58
C GLY A 260 -10.03 0.97 15.62
N GLY A 261 -11.35 1.19 15.49
CA GLY A 261 -12.17 1.91 16.43
C GLY A 261 -12.65 1.06 17.61
N PRO A 262 -13.38 1.66 18.56
CA PRO A 262 -13.89 0.97 19.76
C PRO A 262 -15.11 0.08 19.48
N TYR A 263 -15.64 0.08 18.25
CA TYR A 263 -16.87 -0.61 17.90
C TYR A 263 -16.63 -1.81 16.99
N GLY A 264 -17.20 -2.94 17.38
CA GLY A 264 -17.40 -4.12 16.52
C GLY A 264 -18.88 -4.35 16.17
N VAL A 265 -19.15 -5.33 15.29
CA VAL A 265 -20.50 -5.74 14.87
C VAL A 265 -21.49 -5.95 16.04
N PRO A 266 -21.09 -6.52 17.20
CA PRO A 266 -21.99 -6.63 18.36
C PRO A 266 -22.56 -5.28 18.83
N HIS A 267 -21.77 -4.21 18.77
CA HIS A 267 -22.21 -2.87 19.17
C HIS A 267 -23.28 -2.31 18.22
N ALA A 268 -23.12 -2.53 16.91
CA ALA A 268 -24.13 -2.14 15.93
C ALA A 268 -25.44 -2.90 16.11
N ARG A 269 -25.39 -4.20 16.45
CA ARG A 269 -26.60 -4.99 16.76
C ARG A 269 -27.32 -4.46 17.99
N VAL A 270 -26.59 -4.15 19.06
CA VAL A 270 -27.16 -3.55 20.28
C VAL A 270 -27.81 -2.20 19.95
N LEU A 271 -27.11 -1.32 19.22
CA LEU A 271 -27.65 -0.01 18.87
C LEU A 271 -28.89 -0.13 17.96
N ALA A 272 -28.86 -1.02 16.97
CA ALA A 272 -29.97 -1.31 16.08
C ALA A 272 -31.23 -1.71 16.86
N ALA A 273 -31.09 -2.62 17.82
CA ALA A 273 -32.20 -3.03 18.68
C ALA A 273 -32.71 -1.91 19.59
N LEU A 274 -31.81 -1.08 20.14
CA LEU A 274 -32.18 0.02 21.04
C LEU A 274 -32.92 1.16 20.32
N LEU A 275 -32.63 1.37 19.03
CA LEU A 275 -33.22 2.44 18.22
C LEU A 275 -34.35 1.96 17.30
N ASP A 276 -34.59 0.64 17.23
CA ASP A 276 -35.50 0.01 16.27
C ASP A 276 -35.17 0.37 14.80
N VAL A 277 -33.90 0.19 14.44
CA VAL A 277 -33.35 0.49 13.09
C VAL A 277 -32.56 -0.69 12.54
N SER A 278 -32.23 -0.65 11.24
CA SER A 278 -31.38 -1.68 10.63
C SER A 278 -29.93 -1.64 11.16
N ILE A 279 -29.24 -2.79 11.09
CA ILE A 279 -27.82 -2.88 11.46
C ILE A 279 -26.96 -1.94 10.60
N THR A 280 -27.29 -1.80 9.31
CA THR A 280 -26.64 -0.84 8.41
C THR A 280 -26.74 0.59 8.94
N HIS A 281 -27.95 1.03 9.33
CA HIS A 281 -28.14 2.37 9.89
C HIS A 281 -27.37 2.55 11.22
N ALA A 282 -27.38 1.54 12.08
CA ALA A 282 -26.63 1.55 13.33
C ALA A 282 -25.12 1.61 13.08
N ALA A 283 -24.58 0.86 12.12
CA ALA A 283 -23.18 0.89 11.74
C ALA A 283 -22.77 2.26 11.20
N THR A 284 -23.56 2.87 10.32
CA THR A 284 -23.33 4.24 9.83
C THR A 284 -23.39 5.27 10.95
N THR A 285 -24.29 5.08 11.92
CA THR A 285 -24.35 5.94 13.12
C THR A 285 -23.06 5.83 13.93
N LEU A 286 -22.61 4.61 14.24
CA LEU A 286 -21.38 4.38 15.00
C LEU A 286 -20.15 4.94 14.26
N ALA A 287 -20.06 4.73 12.94
CA ALA A 287 -19.02 5.32 12.10
C ALA A 287 -18.99 6.85 12.23
N GLY A 288 -20.17 7.49 12.15
CA GLY A 288 -20.28 8.95 12.31
C GLY A 288 -19.82 9.46 13.68
N TRP A 289 -19.98 8.67 14.75
CA TRP A 289 -19.41 9.00 16.06
C TRP A 289 -17.88 8.89 16.08
N VAL A 290 -17.32 7.85 15.46
CA VAL A 290 -15.86 7.68 15.35
C VAL A 290 -15.25 8.82 14.53
N ASP A 291 -15.84 9.18 13.39
CA ASP A 291 -15.40 10.31 12.56
C ASP A 291 -15.48 11.65 13.30
N ALA A 292 -16.45 11.79 14.21
CA ALA A 292 -16.55 12.94 15.10
C ALA A 292 -15.53 12.90 16.25
N GLY A 293 -14.66 11.88 16.35
CA GLY A 293 -13.66 11.70 17.41
C GLY A 293 -14.26 11.28 18.75
N CYS A 294 -15.41 10.62 18.74
CA CYS A 294 -16.18 10.25 19.93
C CYS A 294 -16.40 8.74 20.00
N ALA A 295 -16.65 8.23 21.21
CA ALA A 295 -16.83 6.80 21.46
C ALA A 295 -17.93 6.47 22.50
N PRO A 296 -19.17 7.02 22.38
CA PRO A 296 -20.24 6.70 23.32
C PRO A 296 -20.67 5.23 23.25
N SER A 297 -21.14 4.66 24.36
CA SER A 297 -21.76 3.33 24.32
C SER A 297 -23.06 3.36 23.48
N PRO A 298 -23.47 2.24 22.85
CA PRO A 298 -24.77 2.14 22.18
C PRO A 298 -25.95 2.61 23.01
N ALA A 299 -25.95 2.29 24.32
CA ALA A 299 -26.98 2.73 25.26
C ALA A 299 -26.99 4.26 25.46
N ALA A 300 -25.82 4.90 25.52
CA ALA A 300 -25.74 6.35 25.65
C ALA A 300 -26.27 7.06 24.40
N ILE A 301 -25.93 6.57 23.19
CA ILE A 301 -26.46 7.09 21.93
C ILE A 301 -27.98 6.99 21.92
N ALA A 302 -28.54 5.82 22.25
CA ALA A 302 -29.98 5.60 22.24
C ALA A 302 -30.72 6.50 23.26
N ARG A 303 -30.17 6.68 24.47
CA ARG A 303 -30.73 7.59 25.47
C ARG A 303 -30.74 9.03 24.97
N ALA A 304 -29.64 9.52 24.41
CA ALA A 304 -29.56 10.87 23.84
C ALA A 304 -30.55 11.07 22.68
N ALA A 305 -30.64 10.11 21.76
CA ALA A 305 -31.55 10.18 20.62
C ALA A 305 -33.03 10.27 21.04
N ARG A 306 -33.43 9.47 22.03
CA ARG A 306 -34.80 9.50 22.59
C ARG A 306 -35.11 10.82 23.28
N ALA A 307 -34.15 11.37 24.05
CA ALA A 307 -34.32 12.64 24.74
C ALA A 307 -34.54 13.81 23.76
N GLY A 308 -33.82 13.81 22.63
CA GLY A 308 -33.89 14.88 21.64
C GLY A 308 -34.91 14.67 20.51
N GLY A 309 -35.53 13.49 20.41
CA GLY A 309 -36.35 13.13 19.24
C GLY A 309 -35.57 13.18 17.93
N ALA A 310 -34.25 12.94 17.98
CA ALA A 310 -33.33 13.21 16.89
C ALA A 310 -33.50 12.20 15.74
N ALA A 311 -33.84 12.68 14.54
CA ALA A 311 -33.85 11.84 13.34
C ALA A 311 -32.44 11.35 12.94
N ARG A 312 -31.40 12.07 13.36
CA ARG A 312 -29.99 11.71 13.12
C ARG A 312 -29.21 11.72 14.44
N PRO A 313 -28.84 10.56 14.99
CA PRO A 313 -28.18 10.47 16.29
C PRO A 313 -26.65 10.65 16.19
N VAL A 314 -26.16 11.58 15.37
CA VAL A 314 -24.73 11.90 15.24
C VAL A 314 -24.54 13.42 15.16
N PRO A 315 -23.79 14.04 16.08
CA PRO A 315 -23.52 15.48 16.06
C PRO A 315 -22.42 15.84 15.05
N PRO A 316 -22.46 17.01 14.40
CA PRO A 316 -21.35 17.49 13.59
C PRO A 316 -20.10 17.76 14.44
N SER A 317 -18.93 17.30 13.99
CA SER A 317 -17.64 17.49 14.68
C SER A 317 -17.35 18.97 15.02
N ALA A 318 -17.61 19.88 14.07
CA ALA A 318 -17.45 21.32 14.27
C ALA A 318 -18.40 21.91 15.34
N ALA A 319 -19.58 21.31 15.54
CA ALA A 319 -20.49 21.73 16.61
C ALA A 319 -19.93 21.33 17.98
N ILE A 320 -19.32 20.14 18.09
CA ILE A 320 -18.64 19.70 19.31
C ILE A 320 -17.47 20.64 19.63
N ASP A 321 -16.59 20.91 18.66
CA ASP A 321 -15.43 21.80 18.82
C ASP A 321 -15.85 23.20 19.27
N SER A 322 -16.92 23.72 18.66
CA SER A 322 -17.46 25.03 19.02
C SER A 322 -17.96 25.09 20.46
N VAL A 323 -18.59 24.02 20.98
CA VAL A 323 -19.06 23.98 22.38
C VAL A 323 -17.87 23.83 23.32
N LEU A 324 -16.93 22.92 23.02
CA LEU A 324 -15.72 22.70 23.83
C LEU A 324 -14.88 23.97 23.96
N THR A 325 -14.71 24.73 22.88
CA THR A 325 -13.96 26.01 22.88
C THR A 325 -14.64 27.08 23.76
N ALA A 326 -15.97 27.06 23.82
CA ALA A 326 -16.76 28.05 24.57
C ALA A 326 -17.03 27.66 26.04
N ALA A 327 -16.70 26.43 26.44
CA ALA A 327 -16.86 25.93 27.79
C ALA A 327 -15.61 26.26 28.63
N SER A 328 -15.74 27.17 29.60
CA SER A 328 -14.61 27.69 30.39
C SER A 328 -14.44 27.08 31.78
N ALA A 329 -15.49 26.51 32.39
CA ALA A 329 -15.50 26.12 33.80
C ALA A 329 -15.58 24.59 34.03
N ALA A 330 -16.57 23.91 33.44
CA ALA A 330 -16.62 22.46 33.36
C ALA A 330 -16.06 22.05 32.00
N ARG A 331 -15.12 21.11 31.96
CA ARG A 331 -14.59 20.55 30.71
C ARG A 331 -15.21 19.16 30.49
N PRO A 332 -16.47 19.08 30.02
CA PRO A 332 -17.01 17.81 29.56
C PRO A 332 -16.06 17.22 28.52
N ASP A 333 -15.90 15.90 28.53
CA ASP A 333 -15.20 15.26 27.45
C ASP A 333 -15.98 15.42 26.13
N ARG A 334 -15.27 15.22 25.02
CA ARG A 334 -15.79 15.37 23.67
C ARG A 334 -17.05 14.51 23.42
N THR A 335 -17.06 13.30 23.95
CA THR A 335 -18.17 12.35 23.80
C THR A 335 -19.41 12.85 24.53
N GLN A 336 -19.29 13.36 25.75
CA GLN A 336 -20.40 13.92 26.51
C GLN A 336 -20.98 15.17 25.84
N VAL A 337 -20.14 16.06 25.32
CA VAL A 337 -20.62 17.21 24.53
C VAL A 337 -21.41 16.74 23.30
N GLY A 338 -20.90 15.73 22.60
CA GLY A 338 -21.62 15.14 21.47
C GLY A 338 -22.98 14.55 21.87
N LEU A 339 -23.05 13.82 22.97
CA LEU A 339 -24.30 13.25 23.49
C LEU A 339 -25.31 14.35 23.87
N LEU A 340 -24.85 15.42 24.52
CA LEU A 340 -25.70 16.56 24.86
C LEU A 340 -26.20 17.29 23.60
N LEU A 341 -25.38 17.45 22.56
CA LEU A 341 -25.80 18.01 21.27
C LEU A 341 -26.91 17.17 20.63
N VAL A 342 -26.82 15.84 20.71
CA VAL A 342 -27.88 14.94 20.21
C VAL A 342 -29.13 15.02 21.10
N ALA A 343 -29.00 15.10 22.42
CA ALA A 343 -30.16 15.21 23.31
C ALA A 343 -30.89 16.56 23.18
N LEU A 344 -30.17 17.65 22.97
CA LEU A 344 -30.74 19.01 22.95
C LEU A 344 -31.06 19.52 21.54
N GLN A 345 -30.56 18.85 20.49
CA GLN A 345 -30.73 19.21 19.08
C GLN A 345 -30.32 20.68 18.75
N SER A 346 -29.56 21.33 19.63
CA SER A 346 -29.27 22.76 19.55
C SER A 346 -27.94 23.09 20.21
N ARG A 347 -27.03 23.69 19.43
CA ARG A 347 -25.75 24.18 19.93
C ARG A 347 -25.91 25.25 21.02
N PRO A 348 -26.74 26.30 20.85
CA PRO A 348 -26.98 27.27 21.93
C PRO A 348 -27.53 26.63 23.21
N ALA A 349 -28.46 25.69 23.11
CA ALA A 349 -29.01 25.01 24.27
C ALA A 349 -27.95 24.16 24.99
N THR A 350 -27.13 23.43 24.22
CA THR A 350 -26.01 22.65 24.76
C THR A 350 -25.00 23.54 25.48
N LEU A 351 -24.61 24.66 24.88
CA LEU A 351 -23.70 25.60 25.51
C LEU A 351 -24.28 26.21 26.80
N ALA A 352 -25.57 26.51 26.83
CA ALA A 352 -26.25 27.02 28.02
C ALA A 352 -26.25 25.99 29.17
N VAL A 353 -26.48 24.71 28.85
CA VAL A 353 -26.42 23.59 29.82
C VAL A 353 -24.99 23.39 30.34
N VAL A 354 -23.99 23.36 29.45
CA VAL A 354 -22.58 23.21 29.85
C VAL A 354 -22.09 24.40 30.70
N ARG A 355 -22.50 25.63 30.38
CA ARG A 355 -22.18 26.83 31.19
C ARG A 355 -22.81 26.82 32.59
N ARG A 356 -23.86 26.03 32.80
CA ARG A 356 -24.47 25.81 34.12
C ARG A 356 -23.77 24.69 34.91
N GLY A 357 -22.68 24.14 34.39
CA GLY A 357 -21.87 23.13 35.07
C GLY A 357 -22.23 21.68 34.73
N VAL A 358 -23.19 21.44 33.83
CA VAL A 358 -23.55 20.08 33.39
C VAL A 358 -22.47 19.55 32.46
N SER A 359 -21.88 18.43 32.84
CA SER A 359 -20.73 17.83 32.17
C SER A 359 -21.04 16.48 31.51
N THR A 360 -22.17 15.85 31.84
CA THR A 360 -22.57 14.56 31.29
C THR A 360 -24.02 14.54 30.83
N LEU A 361 -24.37 13.60 29.96
CA LEU A 361 -25.77 13.35 29.57
C LEU A 361 -26.64 12.96 30.78
N ASP A 362 -26.11 12.15 31.69
CA ASP A 362 -26.87 11.66 32.84
C ASP A 362 -27.25 12.81 33.80
N GLU A 363 -26.32 13.72 34.09
CA GLU A 363 -26.61 14.95 34.84
C GLU A 363 -27.72 15.78 34.20
N TYR A 364 -27.69 15.95 32.87
CA TYR A 364 -28.73 16.67 32.14
C TYR A 364 -30.10 15.99 32.30
N LEU A 365 -30.16 14.67 32.13
CA LEU A 365 -31.42 13.93 32.20
C LEU A 365 -32.04 14.00 33.61
N THR A 366 -31.24 13.87 34.67
CA THR A 366 -31.72 14.03 36.06
C THR A 366 -32.33 15.41 36.31
N LEU A 367 -31.68 16.48 35.84
CA LEU A 367 -32.20 17.85 35.99
C LEU A 367 -33.54 18.07 35.25
N THR A 368 -33.79 17.32 34.17
CA THR A 368 -35.04 17.43 33.41
C THR A 368 -36.18 16.60 34.02
N THR A 369 -35.88 15.45 34.62
CA THR A 369 -36.89 14.62 35.28
C THR A 369 -37.44 15.28 36.54
N ASP A 370 -36.59 15.97 37.31
CA ASP A 370 -36.99 16.63 38.57
C ASP A 370 -37.91 17.84 38.37
N ARG A 371 -37.99 18.40 37.15
CA ARG A 371 -38.81 19.57 36.83
C ARG A 371 -40.16 19.24 36.20
N GLY A 372 -40.40 17.99 35.82
CA GLY A 372 -41.64 17.55 35.17
C GLY A 372 -42.66 16.92 36.14
N GLY A 373 -42.38 16.94 37.45
CA GLY A 373 -43.21 16.36 38.50
C GLY A 373 -44.05 17.34 39.32
N ASP A 374 -43.92 18.65 39.04
CA ASP A 374 -44.79 19.74 39.54
C ASP A 374 -45.68 20.23 38.39
#